data_AF-A0A1B6IQ68-F1
#
_entry.id   AF-A0A1B6IQ68-F1
#
_cell.length_a   1.000
_cell.length_b   1.000
_cell.length_c   1.000
_cell.angle_alpha   90.00
_cell.angle_beta   90.00
_cell.angle_gamma   90.00
#
_symmetry.space_group_name_H-M   'P 1'
#
loop_
_entity.id
_entity.type
_entity.pdbx_description
1 polymer ?
#
loop_
_entity_poly.entity_id
_entity_poly.type
_entity_poly.pdbx_seq_one_letter_code
_entity_poly.pdbx_strand_id
1 'polypeptide(L)'
;ASKKFEADMDKFTLPKSQPQVKTGTPTQKSGIKQEQPPESLLEFYPLAEYCNNLLVGLNELRLCAPLACAAHAATLLQDSLTTAARVILAFYRQEQQALSKPEKEGFSRFCLCFGEQLVPYMQRCLHAVYKPSEIAAHLGLSTFQLQQQGLTYLDQSVIVDAIGHLLPDRLQPQLIIPPSTPASPAAEEAQPQESTEEISISET
;
A
#
# COMPACT_ATOMS: atom_id res chain seq x y z
N ALA A 1 10.25 -11.10 -11.07
CA ALA A 1 8.83 -10.81 -10.78
C ALA A 1 8.41 -9.44 -11.33
N SER A 2 9.00 -8.32 -10.90
CA SER A 2 8.52 -6.96 -11.25
C SER A 2 8.50 -6.64 -12.76
N LYS A 3 9.55 -6.98 -13.52
CA LYS A 3 9.57 -6.78 -14.99
C LYS A 3 8.48 -7.56 -15.73
N LYS A 4 8.16 -8.76 -15.24
CA LYS A 4 7.10 -9.58 -15.81
C LYS A 4 5.73 -9.02 -15.45
N PHE A 5 5.56 -8.55 -14.21
CA PHE A 5 4.34 -7.88 -13.78
C PHE A 5 4.04 -6.62 -14.59
N GLU A 6 5.05 -5.83 -14.93
CA GLU A 6 4.92 -4.67 -15.83
C GLU A 6 4.37 -5.11 -17.20
N ALA A 7 4.98 -6.11 -17.83
CA ALA A 7 4.51 -6.64 -19.12
C ALA A 7 3.10 -7.28 -19.06
N ASP A 8 2.74 -7.90 -17.93
CA ASP A 8 1.41 -8.46 -17.71
C ASP A 8 0.36 -7.36 -17.46
N MET A 9 0.77 -6.23 -16.85
CA MET A 9 -0.06 -5.04 -16.64
C MET A 9 -0.36 -4.33 -17.97
N ASP A 10 0.60 -4.25 -18.89
CA ASP A 10 0.38 -3.68 -20.24
C ASP A 10 -0.70 -4.44 -21.04
N LYS A 11 -0.89 -5.72 -20.73
CA LYS A 11 -1.89 -6.59 -21.37
C LYS A 11 -3.18 -6.69 -20.58
N PHE A 12 -3.22 -6.11 -19.38
CA PHE A 12 -4.33 -6.28 -18.46
C PHE A 12 -5.53 -5.45 -18.90
N THR A 13 -6.69 -6.12 -19.02
CA THR A 13 -7.98 -5.45 -19.19
C THR A 13 -8.86 -5.76 -17.99
N LEU A 14 -9.46 -4.71 -17.41
CA LEU A 14 -10.36 -4.86 -16.26
C LEU A 14 -11.56 -5.76 -16.63
N PRO A 15 -11.86 -6.80 -15.83
CA PRO A 15 -13.03 -7.62 -16.08
C PRO A 15 -14.30 -6.77 -15.93
N LYS A 16 -15.05 -6.61 -17.03
CA LYS A 16 -16.29 -5.83 -17.10
C LYS A 16 -17.47 -6.44 -16.33
N SER A 17 -17.32 -7.68 -15.85
CA SER A 17 -18.32 -8.39 -15.08
C SER A 17 -17.65 -9.41 -14.17
N GLN A 18 -18.17 -9.58 -12.95
CA GLN A 18 -17.74 -10.64 -12.03
C GLN A 18 -17.93 -11.99 -12.73
N PRO A 19 -16.87 -12.81 -12.91
CA PRO A 19 -17.11 -14.21 -13.19
C PRO A 19 -17.84 -14.79 -11.97
N GLN A 20 -19.06 -15.29 -12.17
CA GLN A 20 -19.73 -16.11 -11.16
C GLN A 20 -18.83 -17.32 -10.89
N VAL A 21 -18.14 -17.29 -9.75
CA VAL A 21 -17.33 -18.40 -9.27
C VAL A 21 -18.28 -19.59 -9.09
N LYS A 22 -18.21 -20.56 -10.01
CA LYS A 22 -18.80 -21.88 -9.80
C LYS A 22 -18.02 -22.52 -8.66
N THR A 23 -18.66 -22.65 -7.51
CA THR A 23 -18.17 -23.34 -6.32
C THR A 23 -17.84 -24.80 -6.67
N GLY A 24 -16.57 -25.04 -7.00
CA GLY A 24 -16.00 -26.37 -7.09
C GLY A 24 -15.61 -26.88 -5.71
N THR A 25 -16.30 -27.95 -5.30
CA THR A 25 -16.03 -28.92 -4.22
C THR A 25 -14.79 -28.70 -3.32
N PRO A 26 -14.94 -28.60 -1.98
CA PRO A 26 -13.80 -28.52 -1.07
C PRO A 26 -13.11 -29.87 -0.98
N THR A 27 -11.91 -29.98 -1.56
CA THR A 27 -11.02 -31.13 -1.31
C THR A 27 -10.25 -30.85 -0.04
N GLN A 28 -10.65 -31.45 1.08
CA GLN A 28 -9.88 -31.47 2.31
C GLN A 28 -8.52 -32.12 2.05
N LYS A 29 -7.42 -31.36 2.20
CA LYS A 29 -6.07 -31.91 2.34
C LYS A 29 -5.57 -31.66 3.74
N SER A 30 -5.47 -32.77 4.48
CA SER A 30 -4.85 -32.89 5.79
C SER A 30 -3.35 -32.60 5.73
N GLY A 31 -2.83 -31.88 6.73
CA GLY A 31 -1.41 -31.89 7.10
C GLY A 31 -0.54 -30.77 6.49
N ILE A 32 0.07 -29.99 7.38
CA ILE A 32 0.94 -28.82 7.14
C ILE A 32 0.13 -27.57 6.76
N LYS A 33 0.20 -26.52 7.59
CA LYS A 33 -0.29 -25.17 7.26
C LYS A 33 0.53 -24.62 6.09
N GLN A 34 0.28 -25.09 4.88
CA GLN A 34 0.78 -24.46 3.67
C GLN A 34 0.04 -23.14 3.53
N GLU A 35 0.78 -22.05 3.49
CA GLU A 35 0.22 -20.73 3.27
C GLU A 35 -0.32 -20.68 1.84
N GLN A 36 -1.61 -20.89 1.68
CA GLN A 36 -2.27 -20.86 0.38
C GLN A 36 -2.46 -19.40 -0.07
N PRO A 37 -2.24 -19.10 -1.36
CA PRO A 37 -2.44 -17.76 -1.89
C PRO A 37 -3.92 -17.34 -1.75
N PRO A 38 -4.20 -16.05 -1.46
CA PRO A 38 -5.58 -15.55 -1.37
C PRO A 38 -6.37 -15.80 -2.66
N GLU A 39 -7.55 -16.42 -2.54
CA GLU A 39 -8.43 -16.72 -3.69
C GLU A 39 -8.86 -15.45 -4.45
N SER A 40 -8.91 -14.30 -3.76
CA SER A 40 -9.21 -13.00 -4.36
C SER A 40 -8.20 -12.57 -5.43
N LEU A 41 -6.96 -13.09 -5.41
CA LEU A 41 -5.97 -12.83 -6.46
C LEU A 41 -6.38 -13.46 -7.80
N LEU A 42 -7.17 -14.53 -7.79
CA LEU A 42 -7.60 -15.22 -9.02
C LEU A 42 -8.52 -14.35 -9.88
N GLU A 43 -9.18 -13.35 -9.28
CA GLU A 43 -9.97 -12.37 -10.02
C GLU A 43 -9.07 -11.47 -10.90
N PHE A 44 -7.81 -11.31 -10.52
CA PHE A 44 -6.87 -10.38 -11.14
C PHE A 44 -5.60 -11.10 -11.59
N TYR A 45 -5.61 -11.56 -12.84
CA TYR A 45 -4.50 -12.33 -13.43
C TYR A 45 -3.09 -11.74 -13.17
N PRO A 46 -2.83 -10.43 -13.33
CA PRO A 46 -1.50 -9.87 -13.07
C PRO A 46 -1.03 -10.06 -11.62
N LEU A 47 -1.94 -9.96 -10.64
CA LEU A 47 -1.60 -10.14 -9.23
C LEU A 47 -1.35 -11.62 -8.89
N ALA A 48 -2.15 -12.53 -9.43
CA ALA A 48 -1.97 -13.96 -9.25
C ALA A 48 -0.62 -14.42 -9.82
N GLU A 49 -0.29 -14.01 -11.05
CA GLU A 49 0.96 -14.35 -11.71
C GLU A 49 2.16 -13.73 -10.98
N TYR A 50 2.05 -12.48 -10.54
CA TYR A 50 3.09 -11.84 -9.74
C TYR A 50 3.33 -12.55 -8.40
N CYS A 51 2.26 -12.91 -7.69
CA CYS A 51 2.31 -13.70 -6.47
C CYS A 51 3.05 -15.03 -6.70
N ASN A 52 2.68 -15.78 -7.74
CA ASN A 52 3.33 -17.05 -8.08
C ASN A 52 4.83 -16.88 -8.33
N ASN A 53 5.23 -15.83 -9.06
CA ASN A 53 6.64 -15.56 -9.34
C ASN A 53 7.43 -15.20 -8.07
N LEU A 54 6.81 -14.51 -7.10
CA LEU A 54 7.44 -14.26 -5.80
C LEU A 54 7.57 -15.56 -4.99
N LEU A 55 6.54 -16.41 -4.98
CA LEU A 55 6.57 -17.70 -4.29
C LEU A 55 7.64 -18.63 -4.86
N VAL A 56 7.81 -18.68 -6.18
CA VAL A 56 8.91 -19.43 -6.81
C VAL A 56 10.26 -18.96 -6.27
N GLY A 57 10.50 -17.65 -6.23
CA GLY A 57 11.75 -17.11 -5.68
C GLY A 57 11.97 -17.45 -4.20
N LEU A 58 10.92 -17.36 -3.37
CA LEU A 58 10.99 -17.73 -1.95
C LEU A 58 11.19 -19.25 -1.75
N ASN A 59 10.60 -20.08 -2.60
CA ASN A 59 10.74 -21.53 -2.54
C ASN A 59 12.16 -21.99 -2.89
N GLU A 60 12.80 -21.37 -3.88
CA GLU A 60 14.21 -21.63 -4.21
C GLU A 60 15.12 -21.19 -3.06
N LEU A 61 14.86 -20.01 -2.49
CA LEU A 61 15.63 -19.48 -1.36
C LEU A 61 15.54 -20.39 -0.12
N ARG A 62 14.38 -21.00 0.13
CA ARG A 62 14.13 -21.85 1.29
C ARG A 62 15.11 -23.01 1.44
N LEU A 63 15.67 -23.52 0.34
CA LEU A 63 16.61 -24.65 0.36
C LEU A 63 17.96 -24.30 0.99
N CYS A 64 18.34 -23.01 1.00
CA CYS A 64 19.65 -22.56 1.44
C CYS A 64 19.66 -21.25 2.23
N ALA A 65 18.50 -20.75 2.67
CA ALA A 65 18.29 -19.43 3.27
C ALA A 65 19.21 -19.12 4.47
N PRO A 66 20.34 -18.41 4.28
CA PRO A 66 21.24 -18.08 5.37
C PRO A 66 20.59 -17.01 6.24
N LEU A 67 20.63 -17.17 7.56
CA LEU A 67 19.94 -16.27 8.49
C LEU A 67 20.42 -14.81 8.36
N ALA A 68 21.70 -14.61 8.03
CA ALA A 68 22.29 -13.29 7.78
C ALA A 68 21.67 -12.55 6.57
N CYS A 69 21.05 -13.27 5.63
CA CYS A 69 20.41 -12.70 4.45
C CYS A 69 18.95 -12.26 4.70
N ALA A 70 18.38 -12.56 5.87
CA ALA A 70 16.96 -12.35 6.12
C ALA A 70 16.52 -10.88 5.95
N ALA A 71 17.30 -9.94 6.49
CA ALA A 71 17.03 -8.50 6.33
C ALA A 71 17.12 -8.07 4.85
N HIS A 72 18.13 -8.54 4.13
CA HIS A 72 18.32 -8.22 2.72
C HIS A 72 17.19 -8.79 1.85
N ALA A 73 16.76 -10.03 2.12
CA ALA A 73 15.63 -10.66 1.43
C ALA A 73 14.32 -9.89 1.67
N ALA A 74 14.10 -9.40 2.89
CA ALA A 74 12.95 -8.55 3.22
C ALA A 74 12.97 -7.23 2.44
N THR A 75 14.13 -6.55 2.39
CA THR A 75 14.29 -5.32 1.60
C THR A 75 14.04 -5.56 0.12
N LEU A 76 14.61 -6.61 -0.48
CA LEU A 76 14.38 -6.94 -1.90
C LEU A 76 12.91 -7.25 -2.20
N LEU A 77 12.23 -7.95 -1.30
CA LEU A 77 10.81 -8.24 -1.44
C LEU A 77 9.97 -6.96 -1.34
N GLN A 78 10.29 -6.09 -0.37
CA GLN A 78 9.67 -4.77 -0.23
C GLN A 78 9.87 -3.92 -1.48
N ASP A 79 11.10 -3.82 -1.99
CA ASP A 79 11.40 -3.05 -3.21
C ASP A 79 10.64 -3.57 -4.42
N SER A 80 10.51 -4.90 -4.55
CA SER A 80 9.71 -5.54 -5.59
C SER A 80 8.24 -5.15 -5.47
N LEU A 81 7.66 -5.21 -4.26
CA LEU A 81 6.27 -4.83 -3.99
C LEU A 81 6.02 -3.34 -4.22
N THR A 82 6.90 -2.47 -3.75
CA THR A 82 6.83 -1.02 -4.00
C THR A 82 6.91 -0.71 -5.49
N THR A 83 7.75 -1.43 -6.23
CA THR A 83 7.82 -1.31 -7.70
C THR A 83 6.50 -1.72 -8.35
N ALA A 84 5.89 -2.82 -7.90
CA ALA A 84 4.57 -3.23 -8.38
C ALA A 84 3.50 -2.16 -8.10
N ALA A 85 3.49 -1.54 -6.91
CA ALA A 85 2.58 -0.44 -6.59
C ALA A 85 2.75 0.76 -7.55
N ARG A 86 3.98 1.12 -7.92
CA ARG A 86 4.23 2.18 -8.90
C ARG A 86 3.73 1.81 -10.31
N VAL A 87 3.90 0.55 -10.72
CA VAL A 87 3.37 0.04 -12.00
C VAL A 87 1.84 0.10 -12.02
N ILE A 88 1.19 -0.28 -10.91
CA ILE A 88 -0.27 -0.18 -10.76
C ILE A 88 -0.73 1.27 -10.91
N LEU A 89 -0.04 2.22 -10.26
CA LEU A 89 -0.33 3.65 -10.38
C LEU A 89 -0.14 4.16 -11.82
N ALA A 90 0.93 3.74 -12.49
CA ALA A 90 1.21 4.15 -13.87
C ALA A 90 0.09 3.69 -14.81
N PHE A 91 -0.34 2.43 -14.69
CA PHE A 91 -1.49 1.90 -15.42
C PHE A 91 -2.76 2.72 -15.17
N TYR A 92 -3.06 3.03 -13.91
CA TYR A 92 -4.25 3.84 -13.58
C TYR A 92 -4.20 5.21 -14.26
N ARG A 93 -3.06 5.90 -14.20
CA ARG A 93 -2.90 7.24 -14.79
C ARG A 93 -3.09 7.23 -16.31
N GLN A 94 -2.64 6.17 -16.97
CA GLN A 94 -2.79 6.00 -18.41
C GLN A 94 -4.25 5.74 -18.80
N GLU A 95 -4.96 4.89 -18.04
CA GLU A 95 -6.28 4.38 -18.44
C GLU A 95 -7.46 5.13 -17.80
N GLN A 96 -7.27 5.96 -16.75
CA GLN A 96 -8.37 6.50 -15.92
C GLN A 96 -9.45 7.27 -16.68
N GLN A 97 -9.13 7.86 -17.84
CA GLN A 97 -10.07 8.62 -18.67
C GLN A 97 -10.96 7.70 -19.52
N ALA A 98 -10.46 6.51 -19.87
CA ALA A 98 -11.17 5.51 -20.66
C ALA A 98 -12.00 4.54 -19.78
N LEU A 99 -11.67 4.42 -18.49
CA LEU A 99 -12.40 3.54 -17.58
C LEU A 99 -13.82 4.02 -17.31
N SER A 100 -14.78 3.12 -17.54
CA SER A 100 -16.16 3.28 -17.10
C SER A 100 -16.28 3.21 -15.57
N LYS A 101 -17.41 3.67 -15.03
CA LYS A 101 -17.68 3.62 -13.59
C LYS A 101 -17.49 2.21 -12.96
N PRO A 102 -18.03 1.11 -13.52
CA PRO A 102 -17.81 -0.22 -12.96
C PRO A 102 -16.35 -0.69 -13.07
N GLU A 103 -15.60 -0.26 -14.10
CA GLU A 103 -14.18 -0.58 -14.22
C GLU A 103 -13.35 0.17 -13.17
N LYS A 104 -13.70 1.41 -12.83
CA LYS A 104 -13.06 2.14 -11.73
C LYS A 104 -13.29 1.45 -10.38
N GLU A 105 -14.51 0.97 -10.12
CA GLU A 105 -14.82 0.18 -8.93
C GLU A 105 -14.04 -1.15 -8.91
N GLY A 106 -13.90 -1.81 -10.07
CA GLY A 106 -13.05 -2.99 -10.24
C GLY A 106 -11.58 -2.71 -9.93
N PHE A 107 -11.07 -1.55 -10.37
CA PHE A 107 -9.71 -1.13 -10.10
C PHE A 107 -9.46 -0.80 -8.62
N SER A 108 -10.42 -0.21 -7.92
CA SER A 108 -10.33 -0.05 -6.46
C SER A 108 -10.26 -1.40 -5.74
N ARG A 109 -11.01 -2.42 -6.19
CA ARG A 109 -10.91 -3.79 -5.66
C ARG A 109 -9.56 -4.43 -5.97
N PHE A 110 -9.00 -4.17 -7.15
CA PHE A 110 -7.65 -4.60 -7.51
C PHE A 110 -6.61 -4.02 -6.53
N CYS A 111 -6.66 -2.71 -6.27
CA CYS A 111 -5.75 -2.04 -5.32
C CYS A 111 -5.90 -2.59 -3.90
N LEU A 112 -7.15 -2.82 -3.46
CA LEU A 112 -7.43 -3.42 -2.16
C LEU A 112 -6.88 -4.85 -2.06
N CYS A 113 -7.00 -5.65 -3.12
CA CYS A 113 -6.45 -7.00 -3.16
C CYS A 113 -4.91 -6.98 -3.05
N PHE A 114 -4.25 -6.06 -3.75
CA PHE A 114 -2.81 -5.86 -3.62
C PHE A 114 -2.41 -5.48 -2.18
N GLY A 115 -3.04 -4.44 -1.62
CA GLY A 115 -2.68 -3.90 -0.31
C GLY A 115 -3.04 -4.81 0.87
N GLU A 116 -4.26 -5.34 0.91
CA GLU A 116 -4.80 -6.05 2.08
C GLU A 116 -4.63 -7.57 2.02
N GLN A 117 -4.43 -8.13 0.83
CA GLN A 117 -4.32 -9.59 0.65
C GLN A 117 -2.89 -9.99 0.28
N LEU A 118 -2.34 -9.40 -0.78
CA LEU A 118 -1.03 -9.81 -1.29
C LEU A 118 0.11 -9.42 -0.35
N VAL A 119 0.19 -8.17 0.10
CA VAL A 119 1.29 -7.71 0.97
C VAL A 119 1.35 -8.48 2.30
N PRO A 120 0.25 -8.66 3.05
CA PRO A 120 0.27 -9.46 4.27
C PRO A 120 0.55 -10.94 4.01
N TYR A 121 0.14 -11.48 2.85
CA TYR A 121 0.48 -12.84 2.47
C TYR A 121 1.99 -13.00 2.20
N MET A 122 2.60 -12.06 1.50
CA MET A 122 4.05 -12.06 1.26
C MET A 122 4.86 -11.94 2.56
N GLN A 123 4.38 -11.16 3.53
CA GLN A 123 4.97 -11.10 4.87
C GLN A 123 5.00 -12.48 5.55
N ARG A 124 3.89 -13.22 5.48
CA ARG A 124 3.80 -14.57 6.06
C ARG A 124 4.75 -15.53 5.35
N CYS A 125 4.80 -15.47 4.01
CA CYS A 125 5.69 -16.33 3.24
C CYS A 125 7.17 -16.04 3.54
N LEU A 126 7.53 -14.77 3.74
CA LEU A 126 8.86 -14.37 4.19
C LEU A 126 9.18 -14.97 5.57
N HIS A 127 8.24 -14.93 6.52
CA HIS A 127 8.41 -15.51 7.86
C HIS A 127 8.40 -17.05 7.87
N ALA A 128 7.79 -17.68 6.87
CA ALA A 128 7.87 -19.12 6.67
C ALA A 128 9.28 -19.56 6.23
N VAL A 129 9.99 -18.72 5.47
CA VAL A 129 11.41 -18.93 5.10
C VAL A 129 12.34 -18.52 6.25
N TYR A 130 12.10 -17.35 6.86
CA TYR A 130 12.91 -16.78 7.91
C TYR A 130 12.10 -16.60 9.18
N LYS A 131 12.13 -17.59 10.09
CA LYS A 131 11.33 -17.54 11.31
C LYS A 131 11.80 -16.39 12.22
N PRO A 132 10.91 -15.44 12.61
CA PRO A 132 11.29 -14.32 13.47
C PRO A 132 11.92 -14.76 14.80
N SER A 133 11.49 -15.90 15.35
CA SER A 133 12.06 -16.47 16.58
C SER A 133 13.51 -16.92 16.44
N GLU A 134 13.88 -17.50 15.29
CA GLU A 134 15.24 -17.97 15.02
C GLU A 134 16.18 -16.79 14.81
N ILE A 135 15.72 -15.76 14.09
CA ILE A 135 16.47 -14.52 13.89
C ILE A 135 16.65 -13.78 15.22
N ALA A 136 15.59 -13.64 16.01
CA ALA A 136 15.64 -12.98 17.31
C ALA A 136 16.66 -13.67 18.24
N ALA A 137 16.62 -15.01 18.30
CA ALA A 137 17.57 -15.79 19.09
C ALA A 137 19.02 -15.61 18.61
N HIS A 138 19.25 -15.58 17.30
CA HIS A 138 20.59 -15.38 16.73
C HIS A 138 21.16 -13.99 17.01
N LEU A 139 20.31 -12.97 17.03
CA LEU A 139 20.70 -11.58 17.31
C LEU A 139 20.72 -11.24 18.81
N GLY A 140 20.29 -12.16 19.68
CA GLY A 140 20.15 -11.89 21.12
C GLY A 140 19.05 -10.88 21.46
N LEU A 141 18.03 -10.77 20.61
CA LEU A 141 16.90 -9.85 20.75
C LEU A 141 15.61 -10.61 21.09
N SER A 142 14.61 -9.89 21.59
CA SER A 142 13.23 -10.40 21.60
C SER A 142 12.55 -10.21 20.24
N THR A 143 11.55 -11.03 19.93
CA THR A 143 10.73 -10.86 18.71
C THR A 143 10.04 -9.50 18.65
N PHE A 144 9.70 -8.92 19.80
CA PHE A 144 9.16 -7.57 19.91
C PHE A 144 10.18 -6.49 19.48
N GLN A 145 11.43 -6.61 19.92
CA GLN A 145 12.51 -5.70 19.49
C GLN A 145 12.79 -5.83 18.00
N LEU A 146 12.78 -7.07 17.50
CA LEU A 146 12.97 -7.37 16.09
C LEU A 146 11.89 -6.72 15.21
N GLN A 147 10.62 -6.75 15.67
CA GLN A 147 9.51 -6.05 15.04
C GLN A 147 9.66 -4.53 15.10
N GLN A 148 10.01 -3.95 16.25
CA GLN A 148 10.22 -2.51 16.38
C GLN A 148 11.33 -1.98 15.44
N GLN A 149 12.37 -2.79 15.21
CA GLN A 149 13.44 -2.44 14.29
C GLN A 149 13.10 -2.71 12.81
N GLY A 150 11.91 -3.27 12.52
CA GLY A 150 11.49 -3.60 11.15
C GLY A 150 12.33 -4.71 10.50
N LEU A 151 13.12 -5.45 11.27
CA LEU A 151 13.98 -6.49 10.73
C LEU A 151 13.10 -7.64 10.24
N THR A 152 13.12 -7.95 8.94
CA THR A 152 12.26 -8.98 8.32
C THR A 152 10.77 -8.70 8.34
N TYR A 153 10.39 -7.45 8.61
CA TYR A 153 9.02 -6.97 8.47
C TYR A 153 8.93 -6.04 7.26
N LEU A 154 7.89 -6.24 6.46
CA LEU A 154 7.51 -5.40 5.35
C LEU A 154 6.73 -4.20 5.88
N ASP A 155 7.11 -3.01 5.45
CA ASP A 155 6.36 -1.80 5.75
C ASP A 155 5.22 -1.64 4.74
N GLN A 156 4.03 -2.08 5.13
CA GLN A 156 2.84 -2.00 4.29
C GLN A 156 2.56 -0.55 3.87
N SER A 157 2.78 0.43 4.75
CA SER A 157 2.50 1.84 4.46
C SER A 157 3.38 2.36 3.33
N VAL A 158 4.67 2.03 3.34
CA VAL A 158 5.63 2.39 2.29
C VAL A 158 5.31 1.68 0.97
N ILE A 159 4.88 0.41 1.03
CA ILE A 159 4.54 -0.36 -0.17
C ILE A 159 3.31 0.21 -0.87
N VAL A 160 2.26 0.57 -0.11
CA VAL A 160 0.99 1.05 -0.69
C VAL A 160 0.95 2.56 -0.92
N ASP A 161 1.95 3.32 -0.46
CA ASP A 161 2.01 4.78 -0.55
C ASP A 161 1.66 5.32 -1.94
N ALA A 162 2.25 4.73 -2.99
CA ALA A 162 2.00 5.13 -4.38
C ALA A 162 0.52 5.02 -4.80
N ILE A 163 -0.21 4.05 -4.27
CA ILE A 163 -1.62 3.79 -4.59
C ILE A 163 -2.57 4.22 -3.46
N GLY A 164 -2.08 4.90 -2.42
CA GLY A 164 -2.84 5.24 -1.22
C GLY A 164 -4.14 6.00 -1.49
N HIS A 165 -4.12 6.91 -2.46
CA HIS A 165 -5.28 7.71 -2.89
C HIS A 165 -6.31 6.92 -3.71
N LEU A 166 -5.96 5.72 -4.18
CA LEU A 166 -6.84 4.83 -4.98
C LEU A 166 -7.55 3.79 -4.10
N LEU A 167 -7.12 3.66 -2.85
CA LEU A 167 -7.71 2.78 -1.86
C LEU A 167 -8.93 3.46 -1.22
N PRO A 168 -10.00 2.71 -0.90
CA PRO A 168 -11.13 3.25 -0.13
C PRO A 168 -10.64 3.85 1.20
N ASP A 169 -11.33 4.86 1.75
CA ASP A 169 -10.98 5.69 2.93
C ASP A 169 -10.52 4.93 4.22
N ARG A 170 -10.59 3.60 4.23
CA ARG A 170 -10.06 2.72 5.27
C ARG A 170 -8.53 2.80 5.44
N LEU A 171 -7.79 3.30 4.44
CA LEU A 171 -6.32 3.24 4.40
C LEU A 171 -5.62 4.60 4.36
N GLN A 172 -6.35 5.70 4.43
CA GLN A 172 -5.73 7.01 4.63
C GLN A 172 -5.31 7.13 6.10
N PRO A 173 -4.02 7.39 6.41
CA PRO A 173 -3.67 7.90 7.73
C PRO A 173 -4.49 9.17 7.90
N GLN A 174 -5.44 9.15 8.83
CA GLN A 174 -6.22 10.33 9.20
C GLN A 174 -5.21 11.42 9.57
N LEU A 175 -4.95 12.33 8.64
CA LEU A 175 -4.24 13.56 8.91
C LEU A 175 -5.11 14.27 9.94
N ILE A 176 -4.70 14.19 11.20
CA ILE A 176 -5.29 14.94 12.30
C ILE A 176 -4.99 16.39 11.94
N ILE A 177 -5.91 17.04 11.22
CA ILE A 177 -5.91 18.48 11.08
C ILE A 177 -6.27 18.98 12.48
N PRO A 178 -5.35 19.63 13.23
CA PRO A 178 -5.75 20.25 14.48
C PRO A 178 -6.84 21.27 14.13
N PRO A 179 -7.96 21.30 14.87
CA PRO A 179 -9.03 22.24 14.59
C PRO A 179 -8.45 23.64 14.65
N SER A 180 -8.54 24.34 13.51
CA SER A 180 -8.17 25.74 13.36
C SER A 180 -8.71 26.52 14.55
N THR A 181 -7.79 27.05 15.36
CA THR A 181 -8.10 27.98 16.43
C THR A 181 -8.81 29.18 15.80
N PRO A 182 -10.07 29.49 16.16
CA PRO A 182 -10.68 30.73 15.72
C PRO A 182 -9.93 31.88 16.39
N ALA A 183 -9.35 32.74 15.55
CA ALA A 183 -8.69 33.95 15.97
C ALA A 183 -9.69 34.84 16.75
N SER A 184 -9.44 35.01 18.04
CA SER A 184 -9.86 36.21 18.76
C SER A 184 -8.81 37.29 18.52
N PRO A 185 -9.23 38.54 18.30
CA PRO A 185 -8.99 39.52 19.35
C PRO A 185 -10.24 40.36 19.63
N ALA A 186 -10.63 40.38 20.90
CA ALA A 186 -11.52 41.38 21.48
C ALA A 186 -10.70 42.29 22.40
N ALA A 187 -10.75 43.60 22.14
CA ALA A 187 -10.51 44.77 22.99
C ALA A 187 -10.24 45.95 22.03
N GLU A 188 -11.20 46.78 21.63
CA GLU A 188 -11.91 47.80 22.43
C GLU A 188 -10.94 48.69 23.24
N GLU A 189 -10.52 49.83 22.66
CA GLU A 189 -10.83 51.19 23.15
C GLU A 189 -9.98 52.28 22.45
N ALA A 190 -10.57 53.49 22.41
CA ALA A 190 -9.98 54.82 22.17
C ALA A 190 -10.02 55.40 20.73
N GLN A 191 -11.14 56.07 20.42
CA GLN A 191 -11.17 57.33 19.64
C GLN A 191 -10.42 58.43 20.41
N PRO A 192 -9.77 59.41 19.74
CA PRO A 192 -10.49 60.64 19.35
C PRO A 192 -10.03 61.36 18.05
N GLN A 193 -11.02 62.00 17.41
CA GLN A 193 -11.01 63.30 16.73
C GLN A 193 -10.04 63.55 15.55
N GLU A 194 -10.61 63.59 14.33
CA GLU A 194 -10.01 64.28 13.18
C GLU A 194 -10.82 65.55 12.90
N SER A 195 -10.18 66.70 13.09
CA SER A 195 -10.70 68.04 12.81
C SER A 195 -10.66 68.31 11.31
N THR A 196 -11.82 68.68 10.75
CA THR A 196 -11.93 69.26 9.41
C THR A 196 -11.39 70.68 9.42
N GLU A 197 -10.28 70.95 8.71
CA GLU A 197 -9.86 72.31 8.38
C GLU A 197 -9.52 72.38 6.88
N GLU A 198 -10.54 72.71 6.09
CA GLU A 198 -10.39 73.21 4.72
C GLU A 198 -10.07 74.71 4.80
N ILE A 199 -8.84 75.09 4.45
CA ILE A 199 -8.54 76.47 4.07
C ILE A 199 -7.92 76.42 2.68
N SER A 200 -8.79 76.63 1.69
CA SER A 200 -8.42 77.05 0.34
C SER A 200 -8.18 78.56 0.38
N ILE A 201 -6.94 78.98 0.14
CA ILE A 201 -6.62 80.37 -0.20
C ILE A 201 -6.37 80.37 -1.70
N SER A 202 -7.38 80.84 -2.42
CA SER A 202 -7.35 81.16 -3.85
C SER A 202 -6.57 82.45 -4.09
N GLU A 203 -5.61 82.42 -5.02
CA GLU A 203 -5.04 83.64 -5.61
C GLU A 203 -5.90 84.10 -6.80
N THR A 204 -6.39 85.34 -6.64
CA THR A 204 -6.83 86.33 -7.65
C THR A 204 -8.18 86.19 -8.34
#